data_AF-A0A354V322-F1
#
_entry.id   AF-A0A354V322-F1
#
_cell.length_a   1.000
_cell.length_b   1.000
_cell.length_c   1.000
_cell.angle_alpha   90.00
_cell.angle_beta   90.00
_cell.angle_gamma   90.00
#
_symmetry.space_group_name_H-M   'P 1'
#
loop_
_entity.id
_entity.type
_entity.pdbx_description
1 polymer ?
#
loop_
_entity_poly.entity_id
_entity_poly.type
_entity_poly.pdbx_seq_one_letter_code
_entity_poly.pdbx_strand_id
1 'polypeptide(L)'
;MRKTFAPLDDMLIERLFQPASDLMSHRLGFGRAAAACFCIDVASLSWIVSRAWGLSDAVAAWDAATAFLDMATLLLGLIALISLRTLFRRASSKQANPLRQVMRPHRAIVLLMLAARLAQFRSPAPADLADLAMLVCAAFALYLGACAERPPLRRGWASLAPAT
;
A
#
# COMPACT_ATOMS: atom_id res chain seq x y z
N MET A 1 -6.78 19.31 7.44
CA MET A 1 -6.19 17.98 7.76
C MET A 1 -4.73 17.77 7.32
N ARG A 2 -4.16 18.48 6.33
CA ARG A 2 -2.77 18.23 5.85
C ARG A 2 -1.64 18.41 6.88
N LYS A 3 -1.82 19.23 7.92
CA LYS A 3 -0.77 19.52 8.92
C LYS A 3 -0.59 18.42 9.96
N THR A 4 -1.65 17.68 10.33
CA THR A 4 -1.61 16.70 11.43
C THR A 4 -1.13 15.31 11.00
N PHE A 5 -1.37 14.90 9.74
CA PHE A 5 -0.96 13.58 9.24
C PHE A 5 0.53 13.53 8.83
N ALA A 6 1.18 14.67 8.60
CA ALA A 6 2.60 14.74 8.22
C ALA A 6 3.54 14.01 9.18
N PRO A 7 3.56 14.39 10.47
CA PRO A 7 4.50 13.80 11.42
C PRO A 7 4.25 12.31 11.64
N LEU A 8 2.99 11.87 11.62
CA LEU A 8 2.64 10.46 11.78
C LEU A 8 3.08 9.62 10.57
N ASP A 9 2.84 10.12 9.36
CA ASP A 9 3.28 9.48 8.12
C ASP A 9 4.81 9.36 8.05
N ASP A 10 5.53 10.41 8.44
CA ASP A 10 7.00 10.40 8.50
C ASP A 10 7.52 9.44 9.57
N MET A 11 6.89 9.40 10.76
CA MET A 11 7.25 8.45 11.82
C MET A 11 7.03 6.99 11.39
N LEU A 12 5.92 6.69 10.70
CA LEU A 12 5.66 5.35 10.18
C LEU A 12 6.71 4.93 9.14
N ILE A 13 7.06 5.84 8.22
CA ILE A 13 8.11 5.61 7.23
C ILE A 13 9.43 5.31 7.94
N GLU A 14 9.88 6.17 8.84
CA GLU A 14 11.20 6.05 9.47
C GLU A 14 11.32 4.86 10.43
N ARG A 15 10.29 4.58 11.24
CA ARG A 15 10.37 3.57 12.31
C ARG A 15 9.91 2.18 11.92
N LEU A 16 8.99 2.05 10.96
CA LEU A 16 8.39 0.76 10.62
C LEU A 16 8.78 0.32 9.21
N PHE A 17 8.50 1.16 8.21
CA PHE A 17 8.61 0.75 6.81
C PHE A 17 10.03 0.81 6.27
N GLN A 18 10.88 1.71 6.77
CA GLN A 18 12.27 1.78 6.38
C GLN A 18 13.08 0.57 6.91
N PRO A 19 12.95 0.14 8.17
CA PRO A 19 13.52 -1.13 8.64
C PRO A 19 12.97 -2.35 7.90
N ALA A 20 11.65 -2.40 7.65
CA ALA A 20 11.05 -3.49 6.88
C ALA A 20 11.59 -3.53 5.45
N SER A 21 11.76 -2.37 4.81
CA SER A 21 12.34 -2.25 3.48
C SER A 21 13.81 -2.69 3.45
N ASP A 22 14.61 -2.30 4.44
CA ASP A 22 16.01 -2.68 4.55
C ASP A 22 16.14 -4.19 4.84
N LEU A 23 15.25 -4.77 5.65
CA LEU A 23 15.16 -6.20 5.87
C LEU A 23 14.79 -6.97 4.60
N MET A 24 13.77 -6.52 3.85
CA MET A 24 13.39 -7.15 2.58
C MET A 24 14.52 -7.06 1.55
N SER A 25 15.20 -5.92 1.47
CA SER A 25 16.35 -5.75 0.58
C SER A 25 17.49 -6.70 0.96
N HIS A 26 17.80 -6.83 2.25
CA HIS A 26 18.87 -7.70 2.74
C HIS A 26 18.52 -9.20 2.65
N ARG A 27 17.27 -9.59 2.89
CA ARG A 27 16.86 -11.00 2.94
C ARG A 27 16.45 -11.56 1.58
N LEU A 28 15.81 -10.76 0.74
CA LEU A 28 15.23 -11.20 -0.54
C LEU A 28 15.97 -10.63 -1.76
N GLY A 29 16.93 -9.73 -1.56
CA GLY A 29 17.66 -9.08 -2.66
C GLY A 29 16.80 -8.12 -3.49
N PHE A 30 15.56 -7.83 -3.08
CA PHE A 30 14.69 -6.94 -3.83
C PHE A 30 15.11 -5.48 -3.69
N GLY A 31 15.20 -4.78 -4.81
CA GLY A 31 15.18 -3.32 -4.81
C GLY A 31 13.85 -2.81 -4.24
N ARG A 32 13.85 -1.67 -3.55
CA ARG A 32 12.66 -1.13 -2.87
C ARG A 32 11.44 -0.95 -3.79
N ALA A 33 11.68 -0.52 -5.04
CA ALA A 33 10.64 -0.42 -6.06
C ALA A 33 10.10 -1.80 -6.50
N ALA A 34 10.96 -2.82 -6.57
CA ALA A 34 10.55 -4.19 -6.87
C ALA A 34 9.72 -4.78 -5.73
N ALA A 35 10.09 -4.51 -4.47
CA ALA A 35 9.30 -4.90 -3.30
C ALA A 35 7.91 -4.24 -3.31
N ALA A 36 7.81 -2.94 -3.63
CA ALA A 36 6.53 -2.27 -3.77
C ALA A 36 5.65 -2.87 -4.88
N CYS A 37 6.25 -3.21 -6.04
CA CYS A 37 5.54 -3.89 -7.12
C CYS A 37 5.06 -5.29 -6.72
N PHE A 38 5.88 -6.05 -5.99
CA PHE A 38 5.52 -7.36 -5.47
C PHE A 38 4.33 -7.26 -4.51
N CYS A 39 4.32 -6.28 -3.60
CA CYS A 39 3.18 -6.03 -2.72
C CYS A 39 1.90 -5.71 -3.51
N ILE A 40 1.98 -5.00 -4.64
CA ILE A 40 0.81 -4.77 -5.51
C ILE A 40 0.33 -6.08 -6.16
N ASP A 41 1.24 -6.96 -6.57
CA ASP A 41 0.86 -8.25 -7.15
C ASP A 41 0.09 -9.10 -6.13
N VAL A 42 0.58 -9.15 -4.89
CA VAL A 42 -0.11 -9.82 -3.78
C VAL A 42 -1.46 -9.14 -3.47
N ALA A 43 -1.52 -7.80 -3.46
CA ALA A 43 -2.76 -7.07 -3.26
C ALA A 43 -3.79 -7.36 -4.36
N SER A 44 -3.35 -7.47 -5.62
CA SER A 44 -4.21 -7.75 -6.77
C SER A 44 -4.79 -9.17 -6.69
N LEU A 45 -3.96 -10.16 -6.33
CA LEU A 45 -4.42 -11.53 -6.09
C LEU A 45 -5.43 -11.57 -4.94
N SER A 46 -5.12 -10.89 -3.83
CA SER A 46 -6.00 -10.83 -2.67
C SER A 46 -7.35 -10.16 -3.00
N TRP A 47 -7.33 -9.12 -3.84
CA TRP A 47 -8.55 -8.47 -4.35
C TRP A 47 -9.40 -9.39 -5.23
N ILE A 48 -8.76 -10.17 -6.12
CA ILE A 48 -9.47 -11.15 -6.94
C ILE A 48 -10.14 -12.20 -6.04
N VAL A 49 -9.40 -12.72 -5.06
CA VAL A 49 -9.91 -13.73 -4.13
C VAL A 49 -11.07 -13.16 -3.29
N SER A 50 -10.99 -11.91 -2.83
CA SER A 50 -12.07 -11.31 -2.03
C SER A 50 -13.38 -11.13 -2.80
N ARG A 51 -13.31 -11.01 -4.14
CA ARG A 51 -14.49 -10.84 -5.01
C ARG A 51 -14.99 -12.14 -5.64
N ALA A 52 -14.12 -13.13 -5.83
CA ALA A 52 -14.45 -14.39 -6.49
C ALA A 52 -15.61 -15.13 -5.79
N TRP A 53 -15.70 -15.03 -4.46
CA TRP A 53 -16.73 -15.70 -3.67
C TRP A 53 -18.09 -15.04 -3.88
N GLY A 54 -18.20 -13.71 -3.73
CA GLY A 54 -19.45 -12.98 -3.96
C GLY A 54 -19.96 -13.14 -5.40
N LEU A 55 -19.05 -13.14 -6.38
CA LEU A 55 -19.39 -13.37 -7.78
C LEU A 55 -19.93 -14.79 -8.02
N SER A 56 -19.30 -15.81 -7.42
CA SER A 56 -19.77 -17.19 -7.51
C SER A 56 -21.16 -17.36 -6.91
N ASP A 57 -21.41 -16.77 -5.73
CA ASP A 57 -22.69 -16.85 -5.03
C ASP A 57 -23.80 -16.11 -5.80
N ALA A 58 -23.51 -14.94 -6.36
CA ALA A 58 -24.45 -14.18 -7.18
C ALA A 58 -24.84 -14.93 -8.48
N VAL A 59 -23.87 -15.59 -9.13
CA VAL A 59 -24.12 -16.43 -10.31
C VAL A 59 -24.96 -17.65 -9.94
N ALA A 60 -24.64 -18.32 -8.82
CA ALA A 60 -25.42 -19.46 -8.34
C ALA A 60 -26.87 -19.06 -7.99
N ALA A 61 -27.07 -17.85 -7.48
CA ALA A 61 -28.38 -17.28 -7.15
C ALA A 61 -29.12 -16.67 -8.35
N TRP A 62 -28.55 -16.67 -9.56
CA TRP A 62 -29.08 -15.98 -10.74
C TRP A 62 -29.33 -14.47 -10.53
N ASP A 63 -28.58 -13.84 -9.63
CA ASP A 63 -28.68 -12.40 -9.36
C ASP A 63 -27.71 -11.62 -10.26
N ALA A 64 -28.20 -11.24 -11.44
CA ALA A 64 -27.43 -10.50 -12.43
C ALA A 64 -26.99 -9.11 -11.94
N ALA A 65 -27.76 -8.47 -11.06
CA ALA A 65 -27.46 -7.12 -10.58
C ALA A 65 -26.26 -7.16 -9.64
N THR A 66 -26.28 -8.08 -8.67
CA THR A 66 -25.16 -8.28 -7.73
C THR A 66 -23.91 -8.75 -8.47
N ALA A 67 -24.04 -9.72 -9.38
CA ALA A 67 -22.91 -10.19 -10.19
C ALA A 67 -22.27 -9.07 -11.03
N PHE A 68 -23.08 -8.19 -11.63
CA PHE A 68 -22.58 -7.04 -12.38
C PHE A 68 -21.83 -6.05 -11.48
N LEU A 69 -22.38 -5.72 -10.31
CA LEU A 69 -21.75 -4.79 -9.37
C LEU A 69 -20.43 -5.34 -8.82
N ASP A 70 -20.38 -6.63 -8.48
CA ASP A 70 -19.15 -7.27 -8.00
C ASP A 70 -18.09 -7.33 -9.10
N MET A 71 -18.49 -7.62 -10.34
CA MET A 71 -17.58 -7.59 -11.49
C MET A 71 -17.04 -6.18 -11.75
N ALA A 72 -17.91 -5.17 -11.76
CA ALA A 72 -17.50 -3.78 -11.95
C ALA A 72 -16.54 -3.32 -10.84
N THR A 73 -16.82 -3.71 -9.59
CA THR A 73 -15.97 -3.42 -8.43
C THR A 73 -14.62 -4.13 -8.55
N LEU A 74 -14.60 -5.40 -8.95
CA LEU A 74 -13.39 -6.17 -9.20
C LEU A 74 -12.50 -5.45 -10.23
N LEU A 75 -13.07 -5.09 -11.39
CA LEU A 75 -12.35 -4.42 -12.47
C LEU A 75 -11.82 -3.05 -12.05
N LEU A 76 -12.62 -2.25 -11.36
CA LEU A 76 -12.21 -0.92 -10.88
C LEU A 76 -11.02 -1.03 -9.92
N GLY A 77 -11.04 -1.98 -8.98
CA GLY A 77 -9.93 -2.22 -8.06
C GLY A 77 -8.66 -2.68 -8.77
N LEU A 78 -8.77 -3.58 -9.76
CA LEU A 78 -7.63 -4.01 -10.57
C LEU A 78 -7.02 -2.86 -11.38
N ILE A 79 -7.85 -2.03 -12.00
CA ILE A 79 -7.38 -0.84 -12.73
C ILE A 79 -6.61 0.10 -11.80
N ALA A 80 -7.10 0.32 -10.57
CA ALA A 80 -6.42 1.15 -9.59
C ALA A 80 -5.05 0.57 -9.20
N LEU A 81 -4.98 -0.74 -8.93
CA LEU A 81 -3.74 -1.43 -8.56
C LEU A 81 -2.72 -1.47 -9.71
N ILE A 82 -3.16 -1.74 -10.93
CA ILE A 82 -2.31 -1.71 -12.13
C ILE A 82 -1.80 -0.30 -12.42
N SER A 83 -2.64 0.72 -12.25
CA SER A 83 -2.24 2.12 -12.38
C SER A 83 -1.14 2.46 -11.38
N LEU A 84 -1.29 2.03 -10.12
CA LEU A 84 -0.29 2.22 -9.07
C LEU A 84 1.03 1.51 -9.40
N ARG A 85 0.98 0.27 -9.91
CA ARG A 85 2.16 -0.47 -10.39
C ARG A 85 2.89 0.27 -11.50
N THR A 86 2.12 0.80 -12.45
CA THR A 86 2.67 1.57 -13.58
C THR A 86 3.34 2.85 -13.09
N LEU A 87 2.77 3.53 -12.09
CA LEU A 87 3.38 4.70 -11.46
C LEU A 87 4.69 4.36 -10.75
N PHE A 88 4.75 3.26 -9.98
CA PHE A 88 6.01 2.85 -9.34
C PHE A 88 7.10 2.48 -10.33
N ARG A 89 6.76 1.77 -11.42
CA ARG A 89 7.72 1.46 -12.49
C ARG A 89 8.24 2.72 -13.20
N ARG A 90 7.38 3.72 -13.40
CA ARG A 90 7.77 5.00 -14.01
C ARG A 90 8.61 5.86 -13.06
N ALA A 91 8.37 5.77 -11.76
CA ALA A 91 9.14 6.52 -10.79
C ALA A 91 10.50 5.91 -10.51
N SER A 92 10.65 4.58 -10.60
CA SER A 92 11.97 3.95 -10.45
C SER A 92 12.96 4.33 -11.55
N SER A 93 12.48 4.84 -12.69
CA SER A 93 13.33 5.33 -13.78
C SER A 93 13.68 6.82 -13.68
N LYS A 94 13.05 7.60 -12.79
CA LYS A 94 13.30 9.05 -12.63
C LYS A 94 13.91 9.33 -11.26
N GLN A 95 15.10 9.94 -11.27
CA GLN A 95 16.06 10.05 -10.16
C GLN A 95 15.71 11.08 -9.07
N ALA A 96 14.48 11.56 -9.06
CA ALA A 96 13.92 12.38 -7.99
C ALA A 96 12.52 11.84 -7.75
N ASN A 97 12.16 11.56 -6.49
CA ASN A 97 10.91 10.88 -6.14
C ASN A 97 9.74 11.86 -5.84
N PRO A 98 8.96 12.32 -6.84
CA PRO A 98 7.74 13.09 -6.60
C PRO A 98 6.65 12.27 -5.92
N LEU A 99 6.75 10.93 -5.89
CA LEU A 99 5.71 10.06 -5.35
C LEU A 99 5.56 10.22 -3.84
N ARG A 100 6.62 10.53 -3.08
CA ARG A 100 6.49 10.67 -1.62
C ARG A 100 5.46 11.73 -1.24
N GLN A 101 5.47 12.89 -1.92
CA GLN A 101 4.51 13.97 -1.66
C GLN A 101 3.16 13.72 -2.34
N VAL A 102 3.16 13.27 -3.60
CA VAL A 102 1.92 13.06 -4.38
C VAL A 102 1.07 11.91 -3.83
N MET A 103 1.70 10.87 -3.29
CA MET A 103 1.00 9.69 -2.76
C MET A 103 0.61 9.81 -1.29
N ARG A 104 0.97 10.91 -0.62
CA ARG A 104 0.60 11.14 0.79
C ARG A 104 -0.91 11.09 1.08
N PRO A 105 -1.80 11.69 0.26
CA PRO A 105 -3.24 11.51 0.46
C PRO A 105 -3.68 10.04 0.26
N HIS A 106 -3.07 9.31 -0.67
CA HIS A 106 -3.38 7.91 -0.92
C HIS A 106 -2.98 7.02 0.28
N ARG A 107 -1.81 7.27 0.89
CA ARG A 107 -1.39 6.60 2.13
C ARG A 107 -2.38 6.84 3.27
N ALA A 108 -2.83 8.08 3.45
CA ALA A 108 -3.80 8.42 4.47
C ALA A 108 -5.13 7.69 4.27
N ILE A 109 -5.64 7.66 3.04
CA ILE A 109 -6.90 6.99 2.70
C ILE A 109 -6.78 5.49 2.94
N VAL A 110 -5.71 4.84 2.45
CA VAL A 110 -5.51 3.40 2.64
C VAL A 110 -5.38 3.04 4.12
N LEU A 111 -4.65 3.83 4.92
CA LEU A 111 -4.58 3.60 6.37
C LEU A 111 -5.92 3.79 7.06
N LEU A 112 -6.71 4.78 6.64
CA LEU A 112 -8.06 4.99 7.18
C LEU A 112 -8.98 3.81 6.84
N MET A 113 -8.93 3.34 5.59
CA MET A 113 -9.69 2.15 5.16
C MET A 113 -9.25 0.91 5.93
N LEU A 114 -7.95 0.71 6.13
CA LEU A 114 -7.40 -0.38 6.92
C LEU A 114 -7.87 -0.31 8.37
N ALA A 115 -7.80 0.87 9.01
CA ALA A 115 -8.27 1.06 10.38
C ALA A 115 -9.78 0.81 10.51
N ALA A 116 -10.58 1.31 9.56
CA ALA A 116 -12.02 1.07 9.52
C ALA A 116 -12.34 -0.42 9.35
N ARG A 117 -11.60 -1.13 8.48
CA ARG A 117 -11.75 -2.58 8.31
C ARG A 117 -11.36 -3.37 9.55
N LEU A 118 -10.24 -3.03 10.19
CA LEU A 118 -9.83 -3.66 11.44
C LEU A 118 -10.86 -3.46 12.56
N ALA A 119 -11.50 -2.29 12.63
CA ALA A 119 -12.55 -2.02 13.62
C ALA A 119 -13.82 -2.88 13.39
N GLN A 120 -14.11 -3.25 12.14
CA GLN A 120 -15.23 -4.11 11.76
C GLN A 120 -14.89 -5.61 11.83
N PHE A 121 -13.62 -5.95 12.07
CA PHE A 121 -13.10 -7.32 12.02
C PHE A 121 -13.46 -8.12 13.28
N ARG A 122 -14.74 -8.48 13.43
CA ARG A 122 -15.25 -9.25 14.59
C ARG A 122 -15.51 -10.73 14.31
N SER A 123 -15.87 -11.08 13.06
CA SER A 123 -16.12 -12.46 12.65
C SER A 123 -15.73 -12.64 11.18
N PRO A 124 -14.49 -13.00 10.88
CA PRO A 124 -13.99 -12.92 9.51
C PRO A 124 -14.43 -14.09 8.65
N ALA A 125 -15.08 -13.79 7.52
CA ALA A 125 -15.19 -14.73 6.41
C ALA A 125 -13.87 -14.76 5.61
N PRO A 126 -13.63 -15.80 4.79
CA PRO A 126 -12.45 -15.86 3.92
C PRO A 126 -12.30 -14.64 3.00
N ALA A 127 -13.41 -14.09 2.50
CA ALA A 127 -13.43 -12.89 1.68
C ALA A 127 -12.96 -11.64 2.45
N ASP A 128 -13.30 -11.53 3.74
CA ASP A 128 -12.87 -10.42 4.60
C ASP A 128 -11.37 -10.49 4.90
N LEU A 129 -10.84 -11.71 5.09
CA LEU A 129 -9.40 -11.94 5.23
C LEU A 129 -8.64 -11.53 3.96
N ALA A 130 -9.18 -11.86 2.79
CA ALA A 130 -8.59 -11.48 1.51
C ALA A 130 -8.66 -9.96 1.27
N ASP A 131 -9.76 -9.30 1.64
CA ASP A 131 -9.88 -7.83 1.58
C ASP A 131 -8.90 -7.14 2.55
N LEU A 132 -8.74 -7.68 3.75
CA LEU A 132 -7.77 -7.18 4.73
C LEU A 132 -6.33 -7.38 4.24
N ALA A 133 -6.01 -8.56 3.70
CA ALA A 133 -4.70 -8.85 3.12
C ALA A 133 -4.38 -7.91 1.96
N MET A 134 -5.36 -7.62 1.11
CA MET A 134 -5.25 -6.62 0.04
C MET A 134 -4.89 -5.24 0.60
N LEU A 135 -5.61 -4.75 1.62
CA LEU A 135 -5.36 -3.44 2.22
C LEU A 135 -4.00 -3.35 2.90
N VAL A 136 -3.59 -4.40 3.60
CA VAL A 136 -2.26 -4.48 4.20
C VAL A 136 -1.19 -4.42 3.10
N CYS A 137 -1.31 -5.24 2.06
CA CYS A 137 -0.34 -5.25 0.96
C CYS A 137 -0.31 -3.92 0.19
N ALA A 138 -1.46 -3.28 -0.03
CA ALA A 138 -1.56 -1.96 -0.65
C ALA A 138 -0.90 -0.88 0.22
N ALA A 139 -1.09 -0.92 1.54
CA ALA A 139 -0.40 -0.02 2.46
C ALA A 139 1.12 -0.22 2.40
N PHE A 140 1.59 -1.48 2.49
CA PHE A 140 3.00 -1.81 2.34
C PHE A 140 3.57 -1.31 1.01
N ALA A 141 2.87 -1.50 -0.11
CA ALA A 141 3.30 -1.02 -1.41
C ALA A 141 3.51 0.51 -1.43
N LEU A 142 2.56 1.28 -0.89
CA LEU A 142 2.64 2.73 -0.84
C LEU A 142 3.77 3.24 0.06
N TYR A 143 4.00 2.58 1.20
CA TYR A 143 5.05 2.95 2.13
C TYR A 143 6.44 2.53 1.64
N LEU A 144 6.60 1.34 1.06
CA LEU A 144 7.84 0.88 0.43
C LEU A 144 8.20 1.75 -0.78
N GLY A 145 7.20 2.14 -1.59
CA GLY A 145 7.38 3.10 -2.68
C GLY A 145 7.85 4.48 -2.18
N ALA A 146 7.36 4.92 -1.02
CA ALA A 146 7.85 6.15 -0.38
C ALA A 146 9.28 6.00 0.18
N CYS A 147 9.70 4.79 0.57
CA CYS A 147 11.05 4.49 1.04
C CYS A 147 12.08 4.33 -0.10
N ALA A 148 11.66 4.33 -1.37
CA ALA A 148 12.55 4.09 -2.51
C ALA A 148 13.72 5.10 -2.61
N GLU A 149 13.55 6.32 -2.10
CA GLU A 149 14.64 7.27 -1.85
C GLU A 149 14.71 7.55 -0.35
N ARG A 150 15.87 7.29 0.29
CA ARG A 150 16.08 7.75 1.67
C ARG A 150 15.90 9.28 1.67
N PRO A 151 15.20 9.87 2.66
CA PRO A 151 15.29 11.32 2.84
C PRO A 151 16.77 11.72 2.89
N PRO A 152 17.17 12.85 2.30
CA PRO A 152 18.51 13.38 2.58
C PRO A 152 18.60 13.48 4.09
N LEU A 153 19.48 12.66 4.68
CA LEU A 153 19.77 12.69 6.11
C LEU A 153 19.96 14.15 6.44
N ARG A 154 19.08 14.70 7.27
CA ARG A 154 19.23 16.05 7.80
C ARG A 154 20.56 15.99 8.57
N ARG A 155 21.65 16.44 7.93
CA ARG A 155 22.98 16.67 8.52
C ARG A 155 22.90 17.82 9.53
N GLY A 156 21.92 17.78 10.43
CA GLY A 156 21.60 18.84 11.37
C GLY A 156 21.94 18.51 12.81
N TRP A 157 22.35 17.27 13.12
CA TRP A 157 22.77 16.89 14.47
C TRP A 157 24.28 16.66 14.62
N ALA A 158 25.04 16.73 13.52
CA ALA A 158 26.50 16.69 13.57
C ALA A 158 27.17 18.07 13.79
N SER A 159 26.39 19.14 13.95
CA SER A 159 26.90 20.50 14.22
C SER A 159 26.72 20.95 15.69
N LEU A 160 26.46 20.01 16.61
CA LEU A 160 26.34 20.27 18.04
C LEU A 160 27.38 19.50 18.86
N ALA A 161 28.50 19.11 18.25
CA ALA A 161 29.71 18.80 19.03
C ALA A 161 30.35 20.16 19.41
N PRO A 162 30.36 20.56 20.70
CA PRO A 162 31.18 21.67 21.11
C PRO A 162 32.65 21.31 20.84
N ALA A 163 33.36 22.23 20.20
CA ALA A 163 34.81 22.15 20.13
C ALA A 163 35.35 22.33 21.56
N THR A 164 35.93 21.27 22.10
CA THR A 164 36.83 21.31 23.27
C THR A 164 37.98 20.37 23.01
#